data_AF-A0AAV2W0N3-F1
#
_entry.id   AF-A0AAV2W0N3-F1
#
_cell.length_a   1.000
_cell.length_b   1.000
_cell.length_c   1.000
_cell.angle_alpha   90.00
_cell.angle_beta   90.00
_cell.angle_gamma   90.00
#
_symmetry.space_group_name_H-M   'P 1'
#
loop_
_entity.id
_entity.type
_entity.pdbx_description
1 polymer ?
#
loop_
_entity_poly.entity_id
_entity_poly.type
_entity_poly.pdbx_seq_one_letter_code
_entity_poly.pdbx_strand_id
1 'polypeptide(L)'
;MKNVLFFLGFAFFVIHEIDAMMHHEWLVIPLTVWIPQDYAMTLFVAAHIPLFLVMMVMLPTEFLSKIEKLQTAMATFIVIHGILHSAFMTHEQYEFDSFLSNLWIFGGTLASAIFLIFQTGKGKVPSVPE
;
A
#
# COMPACT_ATOMS: atom_id res chain seq x y z
N MET A 1 -3.99 18.88 3.55
CA MET A 1 -4.23 17.69 4.41
C MET A 1 -4.40 16.41 3.61
N LYS A 2 -5.38 16.31 2.69
CA LYS A 2 -5.60 15.11 1.85
C LYS A 2 -4.32 14.58 1.16
N ASN A 3 -3.61 15.45 0.44
CA ASN A 3 -2.37 15.04 -0.25
C ASN A 3 -1.27 14.60 0.72
N VAL A 4 -1.21 15.19 1.92
CA VAL A 4 -0.24 14.78 2.95
C VAL A 4 -0.53 13.37 3.43
N LEU A 5 -1.79 13.03 3.69
CA LEU A 5 -2.19 11.67 4.07
C LEU A 5 -1.88 10.66 2.96
N PHE A 6 -2.15 11.02 1.70
CA PHE A 6 -1.81 10.19 0.55
C PHE A 6 -0.30 9.91 0.48
N PHE A 7 0.51 10.96 0.52
CA PHE A 7 1.97 10.82 0.46
C PHE A 7 2.54 10.10 1.67
N LEU A 8 1.95 10.28 2.86
CA LEU A 8 2.36 9.56 4.06
C LEU A 8 2.05 8.06 3.92
N GLY A 9 0.86 7.70 3.42
CA GLY A 9 0.49 6.33 3.13
C GLY A 9 1.44 5.68 2.12
N PHE A 10 1.73 6.39 1.03
CA PHE A 10 2.69 5.95 0.01
C PHE A 10 4.12 5.80 0.55
N ALA A 11 4.60 6.75 1.35
CA ALA A 11 5.94 6.69 1.93
C ALA A 11 6.09 5.49 2.88
N PHE A 12 5.10 5.24 3.73
CA PHE A 12 5.07 4.05 4.59
C PHE A 12 5.06 2.75 3.78
N PHE A 13 4.27 2.70 2.71
CA PHE A 13 4.28 1.55 1.80
C PHE A 13 5.67 1.32 1.19
N VAL A 14 6.32 2.35 0.65
CA VAL A 14 7.67 2.20 0.08
C VAL A 14 8.70 1.73 1.12
N ILE A 15 8.62 2.24 2.36
CA ILE A 15 9.49 1.78 3.45
C ILE A 15 9.17 0.32 3.81
N HIS A 16 7.89 -0.07 3.81
CA HIS A 16 7.48 -1.45 3.99
C HIS A 16 8.07 -2.37 2.92
N GLU A 17 8.08 -2.00 1.64
CA GLU A 17 8.70 -2.84 0.60
C GLU A 17 10.22 -3.04 0.81
N ILE A 18 10.91 -2.05 1.41
CA ILE A 18 12.31 -2.20 1.82
C ILE A 18 12.43 -3.16 3.02
N ASP A 19 11.52 -3.03 3.98
CA ASP A 19 11.45 -3.92 5.15
C ASP A 19 11.10 -5.37 4.75
N ALA A 20 10.24 -5.54 3.74
CA ALA A 20 9.83 -6.81 3.17
C ALA A 20 10.99 -7.61 2.57
N MET A 21 12.00 -6.91 2.03
CA MET A 21 13.24 -7.55 1.57
C MET A 21 14.06 -8.12 2.73
N MET A 22 14.05 -7.46 3.88
CA MET A 22 14.76 -7.90 5.08
C MET A 22 14.05 -9.07 5.79
N HIS A 23 12.73 -9.18 5.60
CA HIS A 23 11.82 -10.13 6.26
C HIS A 23 11.24 -11.18 5.31
N HIS A 24 11.90 -11.40 4.16
CA HIS A 24 11.61 -12.48 3.21
C HIS A 24 10.13 -12.62 2.82
N GLU A 25 9.44 -11.51 2.57
CA GLU A 25 7.97 -11.50 2.37
C GLU A 25 7.48 -12.46 1.27
N TRP A 26 8.33 -12.75 0.28
CA TRP A 26 8.06 -13.72 -0.78
C TRP A 26 7.82 -15.15 -0.26
N LEU A 27 8.14 -15.47 1.00
CA LEU A 27 7.81 -16.74 1.64
C LEU A 27 6.39 -16.76 2.25
N VAL A 28 5.73 -15.60 2.35
CA VAL A 28 4.40 -15.44 2.94
C VAL A 28 3.35 -15.17 1.87
N ILE A 29 3.71 -14.43 0.82
CA ILE A 29 2.76 -14.06 -0.24
C ILE A 29 2.26 -15.32 -0.94
N PRO A 30 0.93 -15.52 -1.05
CA PRO A 30 0.37 -16.71 -1.69
C PRO A 30 0.93 -16.93 -3.10
N LEU A 31 1.13 -15.87 -3.89
CA LEU A 31 1.63 -15.95 -5.26
C LEU A 31 3.04 -16.56 -5.41
N THR A 32 3.86 -16.55 -4.36
CA THR A 32 5.27 -16.96 -4.42
C THR A 32 5.61 -18.13 -3.49
N VAL A 33 4.74 -18.48 -2.54
CA VAL A 33 4.99 -19.53 -1.54
C VAL A 33 5.27 -20.93 -2.12
N TRP A 34 4.77 -21.21 -3.33
CA TRP A 34 4.98 -22.49 -4.04
C TRP A 34 6.24 -22.51 -4.93
N ILE A 35 6.98 -21.40 -5.01
CA ILE A 35 8.17 -21.26 -5.85
C ILE A 35 9.41 -21.58 -5.00
N PRO A 36 10.42 -22.30 -5.54
CA PRO A 36 11.67 -22.48 -4.81
C PRO A 36 12.33 -21.14 -4.46
N GLN A 37 12.89 -21.03 -3.26
CA GLN A 37 13.28 -19.77 -2.62
C GLN A 37 14.15 -18.86 -3.51
N ASP A 38 15.14 -19.43 -4.23
CA ASP A 38 16.03 -18.69 -5.13
C ASP A 38 15.27 -17.98 -6.27
N TYR A 39 14.23 -18.62 -6.79
CA TYR A 39 13.38 -18.05 -7.83
C TYR A 39 12.30 -17.13 -7.26
N ALA A 40 11.80 -17.42 -6.05
CA ALA A 40 10.78 -16.61 -5.39
C ALA A 40 11.29 -15.19 -5.10
N MET A 41 12.50 -15.06 -4.55
CA MET A 41 13.15 -13.76 -4.31
C MET A 41 13.34 -13.00 -5.62
N THR A 42 13.86 -13.67 -6.66
CA THR A 42 14.11 -13.03 -7.97
C THR A 42 12.82 -12.50 -8.58
N LEU A 43 11.75 -13.30 -8.56
CA LEU A 43 10.44 -12.91 -9.06
C LEU A 43 9.85 -11.76 -8.24
N PHE A 44 9.96 -11.83 -6.91
CA PHE A 44 9.51 -10.78 -5.99
C PHE A 44 10.17 -9.45 -6.37
N VAL A 45 11.50 -9.38 -6.41
CA VAL A 45 12.24 -8.16 -6.78
C VAL A 45 11.87 -7.67 -8.18
N ALA A 46 11.80 -8.57 -9.17
CA ALA A 46 11.44 -8.19 -10.54
C ALA A 46 10.02 -7.61 -10.64
N ALA A 47 9.07 -8.13 -9.84
CA ALA A 47 7.68 -7.66 -9.79
C ALA A 47 7.55 -6.23 -9.19
N HIS A 48 8.53 -5.77 -8.42
CA HIS A 48 8.54 -4.39 -7.91
C HIS A 48 8.74 -3.35 -9.01
N ILE A 49 9.41 -3.69 -10.12
CA ILE A 49 9.59 -2.76 -11.24
C ILE A 49 8.25 -2.31 -11.83
N PRO A 50 7.37 -3.21 -12.33
CA PRO A 50 6.08 -2.79 -12.85
C PRO A 50 5.17 -2.20 -11.75
N LEU A 51 5.25 -2.70 -10.51
CA LEU A 51 4.54 -2.12 -9.37
C LEU A 51 4.92 -0.64 -9.21
N PHE A 52 6.19 -0.33 -8.99
CA PHE A 52 6.65 1.04 -8.79
C PHE A 52 6.41 1.95 -10.00
N LEU A 53 6.48 1.43 -11.24
CA LEU A 53 6.08 2.22 -12.42
C LEU A 53 4.60 2.63 -12.36
N VAL A 54 3.71 1.68 -12.05
CA VAL A 54 2.28 1.97 -11.87
C VAL A 54 2.08 2.96 -10.74
N MET A 55 2.78 2.78 -9.61
CA MET A 55 2.68 3.67 -8.47
C MET A 55 3.14 5.10 -8.76
N MET A 56 4.25 5.26 -9.49
CA MET A 56 4.77 6.57 -9.89
C MET A 56 3.80 7.33 -10.78
N VAL A 57 3.12 6.64 -11.71
CA VAL A 57 2.05 7.23 -12.55
C VAL A 57 0.83 7.65 -11.71
N MET A 58 0.65 7.06 -10.53
CA MET A 58 -0.44 7.42 -9.61
C MET A 58 -0.11 8.60 -8.68
N LEU A 59 1.15 9.08 -8.66
CA LEU A 59 1.54 10.20 -7.81
C LEU A 59 0.89 11.52 -8.26
N PRO A 60 0.43 12.37 -7.32
CA PRO A 60 -0.12 13.67 -7.66
C PRO A 60 0.99 14.61 -8.18
N THR A 61 1.02 14.79 -9.50
CA THR A 61 1.64 15.94 -10.15
C THR A 61 0.58 17.01 -10.39
N GLU A 62 0.95 18.26 -10.72
CA GLU A 62 -0.06 19.29 -11.05
C GLU A 62 -1.03 18.82 -12.15
N PHE A 63 -0.54 18.01 -13.11
CA PHE A 63 -1.33 17.39 -14.16
C PHE A 63 -2.20 16.21 -13.66
N LEU A 64 -1.66 15.34 -12.78
CA LEU A 64 -2.33 14.13 -12.29
C LEU A 64 -3.19 14.36 -11.04
N SER A 65 -3.11 15.54 -10.42
CA SER A 65 -3.95 15.96 -9.29
C SER A 65 -5.46 15.89 -9.59
N LYS A 66 -5.82 15.86 -10.89
CA LYS A 66 -7.18 15.67 -11.40
C LYS A 66 -7.60 14.19 -11.51
N ILE A 67 -6.69 13.23 -11.36
CA ILE A 67 -6.99 11.80 -11.46
C ILE A 67 -7.22 11.20 -10.07
N GLU A 68 -8.27 11.69 -9.41
CA GLU A 68 -8.67 11.21 -8.07
C GLU A 68 -8.90 9.69 -8.03
N LYS A 69 -9.29 9.08 -9.17
CA LYS A 69 -9.45 7.64 -9.31
C LYS A 69 -8.15 6.86 -9.08
N LEU A 70 -7.02 7.37 -9.57
CA LEU A 70 -5.71 6.71 -9.42
C LEU A 70 -5.22 6.77 -7.97
N GLN A 71 -5.37 7.93 -7.32
CA GLN A 71 -5.03 8.08 -5.90
C GLN A 71 -5.93 7.20 -5.02
N THR A 72 -7.23 7.12 -5.36
CA THR A 72 -8.18 6.24 -4.68
C THR A 72 -7.79 4.77 -4.85
N ALA A 73 -7.43 4.36 -6.07
CA ALA A 73 -6.98 2.99 -6.34
C ALA A 73 -5.73 2.64 -5.53
N MET A 74 -4.74 3.54 -5.51
CA MET A 74 -3.52 3.38 -4.73
C MET A 74 -3.79 3.26 -3.23
N ALA A 75 -4.54 4.20 -2.67
CA ALA A 75 -4.87 4.16 -1.24
C ALA A 75 -5.68 2.91 -0.87
N THR A 76 -6.58 2.47 -1.76
CA THR A 76 -7.33 1.21 -1.59
C THR A 76 -6.38 0.01 -1.59
N PHE A 77 -5.42 -0.03 -2.52
CA PHE A 77 -4.41 -1.08 -2.57
C PHE A 77 -3.60 -1.14 -1.27
N ILE A 78 -3.10 -0.01 -0.77
CA ILE A 78 -2.33 0.05 0.50
C ILE A 78 -3.18 -0.43 1.69
N VAL A 79 -4.47 -0.08 1.74
CA VAL A 79 -5.36 -0.57 2.81
C VAL A 79 -5.56 -2.08 2.74
N ILE A 80 -5.82 -2.63 1.54
CA ILE A 80 -5.95 -4.07 1.33
C ILE A 80 -4.66 -4.79 1.69
N HIS A 81 -3.51 -4.24 1.30
CA HIS A 81 -2.19 -4.77 1.62
C HIS A 81 -1.98 -4.93 3.13
N GLY A 82 -2.25 -3.89 3.92
CA GLY A 82 -2.16 -3.98 5.37
C GLY A 82 -3.14 -4.98 6.01
N ILE A 83 -4.34 -5.14 5.43
CA ILE A 83 -5.30 -6.17 5.87
C ILE A 83 -4.75 -7.57 5.58
N LEU A 84 -4.08 -7.77 4.43
CA LEU A 84 -3.43 -9.04 4.11
C LEU A 84 -2.32 -9.36 5.12
N HIS A 85 -1.53 -8.38 5.54
CA HIS A 85 -0.56 -8.60 6.64
C HIS A 85 -1.23 -9.07 7.91
N SER A 86 -2.31 -8.41 8.35
CA SER A 86 -3.08 -8.86 9.51
C SER A 86 -3.58 -10.31 9.35
N ALA A 87 -3.99 -10.69 8.15
CA ALA A 87 -4.46 -12.04 7.86
C ALA A 87 -3.33 -13.09 7.88
N PHE A 88 -2.09 -12.68 7.56
CA PHE A 88 -0.93 -13.57 7.50
C PHE A 88 -0.05 -13.55 8.76
N MET A 89 -0.39 -12.78 9.79
CA MET A 89 0.38 -12.72 11.05
C MET A 89 0.60 -14.07 11.74
N THR A 90 -0.27 -15.05 11.48
CA THR A 90 -0.16 -16.41 12.04
C THR A 90 0.57 -17.39 11.13
N HIS A 91 1.03 -16.94 9.95
CA HIS A 91 1.76 -17.76 9.00
C HIS A 91 3.17 -18.09 9.57
N GLU A 92 3.63 -19.32 9.41
CA GLU A 92 4.88 -19.80 10.02
C GLU A 92 6.13 -19.03 9.58
N GLN A 93 6.09 -18.46 8.37
CA GLN A 93 7.19 -17.67 7.78
C GLN A 93 6.95 -16.15 7.92
N TYR A 94 6.00 -15.70 8.74
CA TYR A 94 5.74 -14.28 8.93
C TYR A 94 6.77 -13.65 9.87
N GLU A 95 7.63 -12.78 9.36
CA GLU A 95 8.77 -12.22 10.11
C GLU A 95 8.54 -10.77 10.60
N PHE A 96 7.39 -10.13 10.31
CA PHE A 96 7.12 -8.72 10.68
C PHE A 96 6.60 -8.56 12.12
N ASP A 97 7.39 -8.96 13.12
CA ASP A 97 7.01 -8.89 14.54
C ASP A 97 7.44 -7.59 15.24
N SER A 98 8.33 -6.82 14.62
CA SER A 98 8.91 -5.62 15.21
C SER A 98 7.94 -4.44 15.23
N PHE A 99 8.11 -3.53 16.19
CA PHE A 99 7.34 -2.28 16.22
C PHE A 99 7.51 -1.46 14.93
N LEU A 100 8.72 -1.40 14.37
CA LEU A 100 8.98 -0.61 13.16
C LEU A 100 8.29 -1.22 11.95
N SER A 101 8.37 -2.53 11.75
CA SER A 101 7.68 -3.25 10.69
C SER A 101 6.18 -3.02 10.74
N ASN A 102 5.60 -3.16 11.94
CA ASN A 102 4.17 -2.88 12.15
C ASN A 102 3.82 -1.41 11.92
N LEU A 103 4.71 -0.47 12.25
CA LEU A 103 4.52 0.95 11.98
C LEU A 103 4.49 1.24 10.48
N TRP A 104 5.37 0.62 9.69
CA TRP A 104 5.39 0.81 8.23
C TRP A 104 4.11 0.24 7.59
N ILE A 105 3.73 -0.98 7.94
CA ILE A 105 2.51 -1.64 7.42
C ILE A 105 1.25 -0.88 7.83
N PHE A 106 1.03 -0.72 9.14
CA PHE A 106 -0.23 -0.20 9.67
C PHE A 106 -0.29 1.32 9.67
N GLY A 107 0.85 2.01 9.73
CA GLY A 107 0.92 3.45 9.48
C GLY A 107 0.48 3.80 8.06
N GLY A 108 0.96 3.03 7.07
CA GLY A 108 0.55 3.19 5.67
C GLY A 108 -0.94 2.93 5.47
N THR A 109 -1.44 1.86 6.09
CA THR A 109 -2.86 1.47 6.10
C THR A 109 -3.74 2.57 6.69
N LEU A 110 -3.39 3.06 7.89
CA LEU A 110 -4.16 4.08 8.60
C LEU A 110 -4.19 5.40 7.82
N ALA A 111 -3.04 5.88 7.34
CA ALA A 111 -2.96 7.11 6.56
C ALA A 111 -3.80 7.03 5.27
N SER A 112 -3.75 5.88 4.58
CA SER A 112 -4.51 5.63 3.35
C SER A 112 -6.01 5.50 3.61
N ALA A 113 -6.41 4.84 4.69
CA ALA A 113 -7.82 4.74 5.10
C ALA A 113 -8.42 6.12 5.41
N ILE A 114 -7.70 6.96 6.17
CA ILE A 114 -8.12 8.33 6.47
C ILE A 114 -8.21 9.16 5.17
N PHE A 115 -7.25 9.00 4.25
CA PHE A 115 -7.32 9.62 2.93
C PHE A 115 -8.61 9.24 2.18
N LEU A 116 -8.97 7.94 2.13
CA LEU A 116 -10.17 7.46 1.44
C LEU A 116 -11.46 8.03 2.06
N ILE A 117 -11.54 8.16 3.38
CA ILE A 117 -12.68 8.79 4.06
C ILE A 117 -12.83 10.25 3.61
N PHE A 118 -11.75 11.03 3.58
CA PHE A 118 -11.78 12.41 3.10
C PHE A 118 -12.06 12.53 1.59
N GLN A 119 -11.62 11.55 0.80
CA GLN A 119 -11.83 11.51 -0.65
C GLN A 119 -13.31 11.24 -0.98
N THR A 120 -13.96 10.32 -0.27
CA THR A 120 -15.36 9.93 -0.49
C THR A 120 -16.38 10.86 0.18
N GLY A 121 -15.98 11.50 1.29
CA GLY A 121 -16.84 12.43 2.05
C GLY A 121 -17.24 13.72 1.31
N LYS A 122 -16.62 14.03 0.15
CA LYS A 122 -16.95 15.23 -0.65
C LYS A 122 -18.19 15.10 -1.55
N GLY A 123 -18.87 13.95 -1.56
CA GLY A 123 -20.04 13.68 -2.42
C GLY A 123 -21.42 14.04 -1.86
N LYS A 124 -21.53 14.70 -0.70
CA LYS A 124 -22.83 15.08 -0.10
C LYS A 124 -22.83 16.53 0.39
N VAL A 125 -22.83 17.48 -0.52
CA VAL A 125 -23.45 18.79 -0.23
C VAL A 125 -24.85 18.69 -0.84
N PRO A 126 -25.94 18.69 -0.04
CA PRO A 126 -27.29 18.79 -0.59
C PRO A 126 -27.35 20.08 -1.40
N SER A 127 -27.69 19.98 -2.69
CA SER A 127 -28.11 21.15 -3.46
C SER A 127 -29.31 21.76 -2.75
N VAL A 128 -29.15 22.97 -2.21
CA VAL A 128 -30.27 23.77 -1.74
C VAL A 128 -31.13 24.07 -2.97
N PRO A 129 -32.43 23.68 -3.00
CA PRO A 129 -33.32 24.12 -4.06
C PRO A 129 -33.49 25.64 -3.97
N GLU A 130 -33.35 26.33 -5.10
CA GLU A 130 -33.75 27.74 -5.26
C GLU A 130 -35.27 27.92 -5.09
#